data_AF-A0A7V9AHD2-F1
#
_entry.id   AF-A0A7V9AHD2-F1
#
_cell.length_a   1.000
_cell.length_b   1.000
_cell.length_c   1.000
_cell.angle_alpha   90.00
_cell.angle_beta   90.00
_cell.angle_gamma   90.00
#
_symmetry.space_group_name_H-M   'P 1'
#
loop_
_entity.id
_entity.type
_entity.pdbx_description
1 polymer ?
#
loop_
_entity_poly.entity_id
_entity_poly.type
_entity_poly.pdbx_seq_one_letter_code
_entity_poly.pdbx_strand_id
1 'polypeptide(L)'
;MFEGLPTCEECEAKLRSAQEEPRSCPDDGGIMRKELVLGVVIDRCPTCGGVWLDAGELQRVREGAAKEAWSQALLVGLAPIM
;
A
#
# COMPACT_ATOMS: atom_id res chain seq x y z
N MET A 1 -18.35 5.78 -27.22
CA MET A 1 -16.93 5.42 -27.02
C MET A 1 -16.64 5.82 -25.59
N PHE A 2 -16.42 4.86 -24.68
CA PHE A 2 -16.32 5.14 -23.25
C PHE A 2 -14.99 5.86 -22.98
N GLU A 3 -15.04 7.19 -22.89
CA GLU A 3 -13.90 8.03 -22.57
C GLU A 3 -13.48 7.78 -21.11
N GLY A 4 -12.29 7.20 -20.92
CA GLY A 4 -11.41 7.54 -19.81
C GLY A 4 -11.97 7.42 -18.39
N LEU A 5 -12.85 6.46 -18.12
CA LEU A 5 -13.21 6.17 -16.73
C LEU A 5 -11.98 5.60 -16.00
N PRO A 6 -11.57 6.18 -14.87
CA PRO A 6 -10.38 5.75 -14.15
C PRO A 6 -10.57 4.30 -13.73
N THR A 7 -9.51 3.50 -13.93
CA THR A 7 -9.43 2.19 -13.33
C THR A 7 -9.63 2.34 -11.81
N CYS A 8 -10.20 1.34 -11.13
CA CYS A 8 -10.45 1.40 -9.69
C CYS A 8 -9.20 1.86 -8.90
N GLU A 9 -9.34 2.47 -7.71
CA GLU A 9 -8.18 2.95 -6.92
C GLU A 9 -7.10 1.86 -6.73
N GLU A 10 -7.51 0.61 -6.49
CA GLU A 10 -6.62 -0.55 -6.43
C GLU A 10 -5.96 -0.89 -7.78
N CYS A 11 -6.70 -0.72 -8.87
CA CYS A 11 -6.24 -0.97 -10.23
C CYS A 11 -5.16 0.05 -10.61
N GLU A 12 -5.34 1.32 -10.25
CA GLU A 12 -4.32 2.37 -10.45
C GLU A 12 -3.06 2.09 -9.62
N ALA A 13 -3.22 1.65 -8.37
CA ALA A 13 -2.10 1.27 -7.52
C ALA A 13 -1.29 0.11 -8.13
N LYS A 14 -1.99 -0.92 -8.64
CA LYS A 14 -1.38 -2.05 -9.34
C LYS A 14 -0.69 -1.64 -10.64
N LEU A 15 -1.32 -0.76 -11.43
CA LEU A 15 -0.76 -0.28 -12.70
C LEU A 15 0.50 0.57 -12.51
N ARG A 16 0.51 1.44 -11.49
CA ARG A 16 1.69 2.24 -11.15
C ARG A 16 2.84 1.34 -10.71
N SER A 17 2.56 0.43 -9.77
CA SER A 17 3.58 -0.49 -9.29
C SER A 17 4.07 -1.46 -10.37
N ALA A 18 3.20 -1.91 -11.29
CA ALA A 18 3.61 -2.77 -12.40
C ALA A 18 4.66 -2.13 -13.34
N GLN A 19 4.74 -0.80 -13.40
CA GLN A 19 5.73 -0.07 -14.19
C GLN A 19 7.10 0.06 -13.50
N GLU A 20 7.21 -0.34 -12.24
CA GLU A 20 8.46 -0.27 -11.47
C GLU A 20 9.29 -1.55 -11.64
N GLU A 21 10.59 -1.38 -11.87
CA GLU A 21 11.56 -2.46 -11.94
C GLU A 21 11.67 -3.23 -10.61
N PRO A 22 11.91 -4.55 -10.63
CA PRO A 22 12.10 -5.34 -9.42
C PRO A 22 13.27 -4.80 -8.58
N ARG A 23 13.00 -4.50 -7.31
CA ARG A 23 14.02 -4.00 -6.37
C ARG A 23 14.77 -5.14 -5.72
N SER A 24 16.06 -4.92 -5.47
CA SER A 24 16.90 -5.81 -4.65
C SER A 24 16.95 -5.28 -3.22
N CYS A 25 16.80 -6.17 -2.25
CA CYS A 25 16.89 -5.82 -0.84
C CYS A 25 18.31 -5.35 -0.49
N PRO A 26 18.47 -4.23 0.23
CA PRO A 26 19.79 -3.73 0.62
C PRO A 26 20.47 -4.56 1.72
N ASP A 27 19.72 -5.37 2.47
CA ASP A 27 20.24 -6.17 3.59
C ASP A 27 20.74 -7.55 3.15
N ASP A 28 19.97 -8.24 2.30
CA ASP A 28 20.23 -9.62 1.89
C ASP A 28 20.36 -9.84 0.37
N GLY A 29 20.14 -8.80 -0.45
CA GLY A 29 20.20 -8.87 -1.91
C GLY A 29 19.03 -9.61 -2.58
N GLY A 30 18.05 -10.08 -1.81
CA GLY A 30 16.88 -10.78 -2.34
C GLY A 30 15.98 -9.89 -3.18
N ILE A 31 15.35 -10.46 -4.21
CA ILE A 31 14.35 -9.73 -5.01
C ILE A 31 13.11 -9.52 -4.17
N MET A 32 12.71 -8.25 -4.05
CA MET A 32 11.54 -7.86 -3.28
C MET A 32 10.25 -8.22 -4.05
N ARG A 33 9.19 -8.54 -3.29
CA ARG A 33 7.88 -8.90 -3.83
C ARG A 33 6.89 -7.79 -3.56
N LYS A 34 6.06 -7.50 -4.55
CA LYS A 34 4.96 -6.55 -4.47
C LYS A 34 3.80 -7.16 -3.67
N GLU A 35 3.34 -6.45 -2.65
CA GLU A 35 2.21 -6.82 -1.80
C GLU A 35 1.22 -5.66 -1.71
N LEU A 36 -0.09 -5.93 -1.76
CA LEU A 36 -1.14 -4.91 -1.58
C LEU A 36 -1.52 -4.82 -0.11
N VAL A 37 -1.27 -3.67 0.51
CA VAL A 37 -1.57 -3.37 1.91
C VAL A 37 -2.33 -2.05 1.98
N LEU A 38 -3.54 -2.07 2.54
CA LEU A 38 -4.36 -0.85 2.75
C LEU A 38 -4.59 -0.03 1.46
N GLY A 39 -4.74 -0.71 0.31
CA GLY A 39 -4.89 -0.06 -1.00
C GLY A 39 -3.59 0.45 -1.63
N VAL A 40 -2.44 0.20 -1.00
CA VAL A 40 -1.12 0.61 -1.47
C VAL A 40 -0.29 -0.63 -1.81
N VAL A 41 0.35 -0.64 -2.98
CA VAL A 41 1.31 -1.71 -3.30
C VAL A 41 2.65 -1.34 -2.68
N ILE A 42 3.25 -2.25 -1.94
CA ILE A 42 4.53 -2.09 -1.26
C ILE A 42 5.49 -3.19 -1.69
N ASP A 43 6.79 -2.96 -1.60
CA ASP A 43 7.78 -4.02 -1.81
C ASP A 43 8.22 -4.60 -0.47
N ARG A 44 8.12 -5.93 -0.33
CA ARG A 44 8.58 -6.66 0.85
C ARG A 44 9.65 -7.67 0.48
N CYS A 45 10.75 -7.68 1.23
CA CYS A 45 11.72 -8.75 1.14
C CYS A 45 11.16 -10.00 1.84
N PRO A 46 11.06 -11.16 1.15
CA PRO A 46 10.57 -12.40 1.76
C PRO A 46 11.57 -13.02 2.75
N THR A 47 12.83 -12.58 2.76
CA THR A 47 13.92 -13.16 3.57
C THR A 47 14.13 -12.40 4.87
N CYS A 48 14.51 -11.12 4.83
CA CYS A 48 14.70 -10.30 6.04
C CYS A 48 13.40 -9.64 6.57
N GLY A 49 12.33 -9.62 5.78
CA GLY A 49 11.07 -8.95 6.13
C GLY A 49 11.09 -7.42 5.96
N GLY A 50 12.18 -6.85 5.46
CA GLY A 50 12.30 -5.43 5.16
C GLY A 50 11.24 -4.95 4.16
N VAL A 51 10.76 -3.72 4.36
CA VAL A 51 9.74 -3.09 3.52
C VAL A 51 10.32 -1.86 2.85
N TRP A 52 10.07 -1.72 1.56
CA TRP A 52 10.42 -0.55 0.77
C TRP A 52 9.13 0.14 0.29
N LEU A 53 9.13 1.46 0.37
CA LEU A 53 8.02 2.34 0.03
C LEU A 53 8.57 3.45 -0.84
N ASP A 54 7.92 3.73 -1.97
CA ASP A 54 8.29 4.85 -2.81
C ASP A 54 7.74 6.18 -2.28
N ALA A 55 8.14 7.26 -2.97
CA ALA A 55 7.66 8.60 -2.67
C ALA A 55 6.13 8.66 -2.66
N GLY A 56 5.57 9.10 -1.53
CA GLY A 56 4.12 9.22 -1.33
C GLY A 56 3.41 7.93 -0.89
N GLU A 57 4.04 6.76 -0.96
CA GLU A 57 3.40 5.51 -0.54
C GLU A 57 3.24 5.42 0.97
N LEU A 58 4.26 5.83 1.73
CA LEU A 58 4.20 5.88 3.18
C LEU A 58 3.02 6.71 3.69
N GLN A 59 2.75 7.85 3.04
CA GLN A 59 1.64 8.73 3.39
C GLN A 59 0.30 8.02 3.13
N ARG A 60 0.14 7.36 1.97
CA ARG A 60 -1.07 6.59 1.65
C ARG A 60 -1.31 5.44 2.61
N VAL A 61 -0.25 4.70 3.00
CA VAL A 61 -0.33 3.62 3.99
C VAL A 61 -0.81 4.18 5.34
N ARG A 62 -0.27 5.33 5.77
CA ARG A 62 -0.69 5.99 7.01
C ARG A 62 -2.17 6.39 6.99
N GLU A 63 -2.65 6.91 5.87
CA GLU A 63 -4.06 7.27 5.70
C GLU A 63 -4.97 6.04 5.69
N GLY A 64 -4.57 4.97 5.00
CA GLY A 64 -5.27 3.69 5.02
C GLY A 64 -5.35 3.09 6.43
N ALA A 65 -4.24 3.11 7.17
CA ALA A 65 -4.17 2.60 8.54
C ALA A 65 -5.05 3.41 9.49
N ALA A 66 -5.09 4.73 9.33
CA ALA A 66 -6.01 5.57 10.08
C ALA A 66 -7.46 5.18 9.79
N LYS A 67 -7.86 5.08 8.51
CA LYS A 67 -9.23 4.68 8.12
C LYS A 67 -9.65 3.33 8.73
N GLU A 68 -8.77 2.32 8.70
CA GLU A 68 -9.06 1.02 9.33
C GLU A 68 -9.20 1.13 10.85
N ALA A 69 -8.30 1.87 11.51
CA ALA A 69 -8.37 2.09 12.95
C ALA A 69 -9.68 2.81 13.35
N TRP A 70 -10.12 3.81 12.57
CA TRP A 70 -11.41 4.48 12.77
C TRP A 70 -12.58 3.53 12.57
N SER A 71 -12.56 2.71 11.52
CA SER A 71 -13.58 1.68 11.27
C SER A 71 -13.70 0.71 12.44
N GLN A 72 -12.56 0.21 12.93
CA GLN A 72 -12.53 -0.68 14.09
C GLN A 72 -13.01 0.03 15.37
N ALA A 73 -12.56 1.26 15.64
CA ALA A 73 -12.97 2.04 16.79
C ALA A 73 -14.48 2.34 16.81
N LEU A 74 -15.08 2.60 15.65
CA LEU A 74 -16.54 2.74 15.49
C LEU A 74 -17.26 1.44 15.87
N LEU A 75 -16.77 0.29 15.39
CA LEU A 75 -17.37 -1.02 15.68
C LEU A 75 -17.28 -1.40 17.16
N VAL A 76 -16.23 -0.97 17.87
CA VAL A 76 -16.03 -1.27 19.30
C VAL A 76 -16.46 -0.14 20.25
N GLY A 77 -17.07 0.94 19.74
CA GLY A 77 -17.57 2.05 20.56
C GLY A 77 -16.49 2.89 21.23
N LEU A 78 -15.25 2.89 20.71
CA LEU A 78 -14.11 3.67 21.21
C LEU A 78 -13.82 4.93 20.37
N ALA A 79 -14.67 5.24 19.38
CA ALA A 79 -14.50 6.44 18.58
C ALA A 79 -14.67 7.71 19.46
N PRO A 80 -13.73 8.67 19.41
CA PRO A 80 -13.90 9.94 20.09
C PRO A 80 -15.15 10.66 19.57
N ILE A 81 -15.95 11.20 20.49
CA ILE A 81 -17.08 12.07 20.18
C ILE A 81 -16.48 13.34 19.58
N MET A 82 -16.61 13.51 18.26
CA MET A 82 -16.23 14.74 17.57
C MET A 82 -17.22 15.86 17.90
#